data_AF-A0A022S263-F1
#
_entry.id   AF-A0A022S263-F1
#
_cell.length_a   1.000
_cell.length_b   1.000
_cell.length_c   1.000
_cell.angle_alpha   90.00
_cell.angle_beta   90.00
_cell.angle_gamma   90.00
#
_symmetry.space_group_name_H-M   'P 1'
#
loop_
_entity.id
_entity.type
_entity.pdbx_description
1 polymer ?
#
loop_
_entity_poly.entity_id
_entity_poly.type
_entity_poly.pdbx_seq_one_letter_code
_entity_poly.pdbx_strand_id
1 'polypeptide(L)'
;MDQNTNKKDQEIIKRKYNIYIAQSSPILTDSLINIRYNLYFLNLNSANIFDSMASKDPLIIRGKDEMREWSRSARAEGKTIGFVPTMGFLHDGHLSLINESKKHADLTVVSIYVNPGQFSPNEDLSTYPSDFDGDIQKLKSVSGSGVDVVFHPQNLYDYGQNGGRRNGGGGEEGKVVSCVEINGGMGHETWVRVERLEKGLCGNSRPVFFRGVATIVAKLFNIVEPDVAVFGKKDYQQLRIIKRMVRDLDFGINVIGADLIRDEDGLAKSSRNVHLSPQEREKALSISKSLLNAKFAAEKGQLNCKELRDSVIQAIQEAGGKVDYAEIVDQESLESLKEITSPAVFCVAAIFGNVRLLDNMEINA
;
A
#
# COMPACT_ATOMS: atom_id res chain seq x y z
N MET A 1 49.73 -9.33 -1.20
CA MET A 1 50.14 -9.22 0.21
C MET A 1 49.00 -8.56 0.97
N ASP A 2 48.19 -9.33 1.70
CA ASP A 2 47.75 -8.96 3.04
C ASP A 2 47.05 -10.15 3.71
N GLN A 3 47.85 -11.07 4.27
CA GLN A 3 47.38 -12.13 5.19
C GLN A 3 47.67 -11.76 6.66
N ASN A 4 48.10 -10.52 6.93
CA ASN A 4 48.56 -10.08 8.26
C ASN A 4 47.52 -9.31 9.08
N THR A 5 46.41 -8.87 8.48
CA THR A 5 45.33 -8.15 9.19
C THR A 5 44.49 -9.10 10.06
N ASN A 6 44.25 -10.33 9.59
CA ASN A 6 43.42 -11.34 10.28
C ASN A 6 44.08 -11.90 11.55
N LYS A 7 45.42 -11.94 11.61
CA LYS A 7 46.13 -12.42 12.82
C LYS A 7 46.08 -11.43 14.00
N LYS A 8 46.06 -10.12 13.73
CA LYS A 8 45.97 -9.09 14.77
C LYS A 8 44.61 -9.09 15.46
N ASP A 9 43.53 -9.27 14.71
CA ASP A 9 42.17 -9.32 15.27
C ASP A 9 41.94 -10.58 16.10
N GLN A 10 42.51 -11.72 15.68
CA GLN A 10 42.50 -12.97 16.45
C GLN A 10 43.29 -12.88 17.76
N GLU A 11 44.41 -12.14 17.81
CA GLU A 11 45.16 -11.89 19.04
C GLU A 11 44.43 -10.97 20.02
N ILE A 12 43.70 -9.97 19.51
CA ILE A 12 42.91 -9.04 20.33
C ILE A 12 41.74 -9.78 20.99
N ILE A 13 41.08 -10.69 20.27
CA ILE A 13 40.02 -11.55 20.82
C ILE A 13 40.57 -12.52 21.87
N LYS A 14 41.72 -13.16 21.62
CA LYS A 14 42.40 -14.03 22.61
C LYS A 14 42.78 -13.28 23.89
N ARG A 15 43.26 -12.03 23.78
CA ARG A 15 43.59 -11.21 24.95
C ARG A 15 42.36 -10.79 25.76
N LYS A 16 41.24 -10.45 25.12
CA LYS A 16 39.99 -10.12 25.83
C LYS A 16 39.39 -11.34 26.54
N TYR A 17 39.50 -12.54 25.96
CA TYR A 17 38.96 -13.77 26.56
C TYR A 17 39.79 -14.26 27.76
N ASN A 18 41.12 -14.12 27.70
CA ASN A 18 42.01 -14.52 28.81
C ASN A 18 41.86 -13.63 30.07
N ILE A 19 41.33 -12.41 29.94
CA ILE A 19 41.02 -11.54 31.09
C ILE A 19 39.77 -12.06 31.84
N TYR A 20 38.83 -12.72 31.14
CA TYR A 20 37.58 -13.18 31.73
C TYR A 20 37.72 -14.51 32.51
N ILE A 21 38.75 -15.31 32.21
CA ILE A 21 38.98 -16.62 32.86
C ILE A 21 39.81 -16.50 34.14
N ALA A 22 40.46 -15.36 34.40
CA ALA A 22 41.30 -15.17 35.59
C ALA A 22 40.52 -14.85 36.90
N GLN A 23 39.19 -14.74 36.86
CA GLN A 23 38.35 -14.37 38.03
C GLN A 23 37.46 -15.50 38.57
N SER A 24 37.75 -16.78 38.29
CA SER A 24 37.02 -17.90 38.89
C SER A 24 37.98 -19.04 39.24
N SER A 25 38.13 -19.28 40.54
CA SER A 25 39.05 -20.24 41.17
C SER A 25 38.87 -21.70 40.70
N PRO A 26 39.90 -22.55 40.93
CA PRO A 26 40.29 -23.63 40.03
C PRO A 26 39.72 -24.99 40.44
N ILE A 27 40.04 -26.00 39.61
CA ILE A 27 39.85 -27.45 39.72
C ILE A 27 38.88 -27.92 38.63
N LEU A 28 39.43 -28.50 37.56
CA LEU A 28 39.01 -29.76 36.95
C LEU A 28 39.94 -30.08 35.77
N THR A 29 40.32 -31.35 35.70
CA THR A 29 41.43 -31.92 34.92
C THR A 29 41.13 -32.11 33.43
N ASP A 30 42.20 -32.24 32.63
CA ASP A 30 42.28 -32.20 31.16
C ASP A 30 41.45 -33.22 30.36
N SER A 31 40.65 -34.08 31.00
CA SER A 31 39.76 -35.04 30.29
C SER A 31 38.31 -34.54 30.11
N LEU A 32 37.90 -33.46 30.79
CA LEU A 32 36.55 -32.87 30.66
C LEU A 32 36.46 -31.70 29.67
N ILE A 33 37.61 -31.20 29.19
CA ILE A 33 37.66 -30.10 28.20
C ILE A 33 37.19 -30.58 26.81
N ASN A 34 37.47 -31.83 26.44
CA ASN A 34 37.07 -32.38 25.13
C ASN A 34 35.58 -32.75 25.02
N ILE A 35 34.91 -33.05 26.13
CA ILE A 35 33.44 -33.27 26.11
C ILE A 35 32.70 -31.92 26.07
N ARG A 36 33.27 -30.85 26.63
CA ARG A 36 32.73 -29.48 26.49
C ARG A 36 32.96 -28.89 25.10
N TYR A 37 34.05 -29.22 24.40
CA TYR A 37 34.25 -28.79 23.01
C TYR A 37 33.18 -29.38 22.08
N ASN A 38 32.79 -30.64 22.28
CA ASN A 38 31.75 -31.27 21.47
C ASN A 38 30.33 -30.82 21.87
N LEU A 39 30.07 -30.49 23.14
CA LEU A 39 28.79 -29.90 23.54
C LEU A 39 28.65 -28.43 23.12
N TYR A 40 29.74 -27.66 22.99
CA TYR A 40 29.71 -26.31 22.42
C TYR A 40 29.56 -26.34 20.90
N PHE A 41 30.15 -27.30 20.20
CA PHE A 41 29.93 -27.46 18.76
C PHE A 41 28.53 -28.02 18.41
N LEU A 42 27.97 -28.88 19.27
CA LEU A 42 26.57 -29.30 19.13
C LEU A 42 25.59 -28.20 19.57
N ASN A 43 25.94 -27.34 20.54
CA ASN A 43 25.12 -26.15 20.88
C ASN A 43 25.28 -24.97 19.92
N LEU A 44 26.33 -24.94 19.08
CA LEU A 44 26.45 -23.95 18.01
C LEU A 44 25.63 -24.32 16.76
N ASN A 45 25.14 -25.56 16.67
CA ASN A 45 24.19 -25.99 15.64
C ASN A 45 22.73 -26.03 16.12
N SER A 46 22.46 -25.92 17.42
CA SER A 46 21.11 -25.66 17.95
C SER A 46 20.86 -24.19 18.31
N ALA A 47 21.90 -23.35 18.37
CA ALA A 47 21.76 -21.89 18.42
C ALA A 47 21.39 -21.25 17.06
N ASN A 48 21.39 -22.02 15.97
CA ASN A 48 20.90 -21.61 14.65
C ASN A 48 19.51 -22.20 14.29
N ILE A 49 18.78 -22.72 15.29
CA ILE A 49 17.37 -23.15 15.13
C ILE A 49 16.41 -22.19 15.86
N PHE A 50 16.96 -21.21 16.58
CA PHE A 50 16.26 -20.02 17.05
C PHE A 50 16.98 -18.77 16.56
N ASP A 51 17.36 -18.75 15.27
CA ASP A 51 17.59 -17.47 14.62
C ASP A 51 16.27 -16.71 14.69
N SER A 52 16.33 -15.64 15.47
CA SER A 52 15.18 -15.00 16.06
C SER A 52 14.20 -14.58 14.97
N MET A 53 12.93 -14.95 15.11
CA MET A 53 11.79 -14.21 14.55
C MET A 53 11.68 -12.82 15.24
N ALA A 54 12.79 -12.13 15.41
CA ALA A 54 12.80 -10.72 15.75
C ALA A 54 12.38 -10.01 14.47
N SER A 55 11.11 -9.59 14.42
CA SER A 55 10.61 -8.61 13.46
C SER A 55 11.65 -7.48 13.38
N LYS A 56 12.37 -7.39 12.26
CA LYS A 56 13.29 -6.28 12.03
C LYS A 56 12.43 -5.02 11.93
N ASP A 57 12.78 -4.01 12.73
CA ASP A 57 12.10 -2.73 12.64
C ASP A 57 12.32 -2.12 11.25
N PRO A 58 11.26 -1.64 10.57
CA PRO A 58 11.42 -1.01 9.27
C PRO A 58 12.27 0.25 9.40
N LEU A 59 13.14 0.49 8.42
CA LEU A 59 13.84 1.77 8.32
C LEU A 59 12.83 2.86 7.94
N ILE A 60 12.75 3.93 8.73
CA ILE A 60 11.85 5.05 8.45
C ILE A 60 12.62 6.13 7.71
N ILE A 61 12.27 6.36 6.45
CA ILE A 61 12.87 7.40 5.60
C ILE A 61 11.87 8.53 5.41
N ARG A 62 12.31 9.77 5.57
CA ARG A 62 11.45 10.97 5.39
C ARG A 62 11.90 11.86 4.24
N GLY A 63 13.18 11.83 3.90
CA GLY A 63 13.76 12.63 2.81
C GLY A 63 13.58 11.97 1.44
N LYS A 64 13.29 12.76 0.41
CA LYS A 64 13.19 12.26 -0.98
C LYS A 64 14.56 11.76 -1.47
N ASP A 65 15.63 12.48 -1.14
CA ASP A 65 16.98 12.13 -1.59
C ASP A 65 17.55 10.95 -0.82
N GLU A 66 17.25 10.85 0.48
CA GLU A 66 17.55 9.67 1.30
C GLU A 66 16.86 8.41 0.77
N MET A 67 15.58 8.52 0.35
CA MET A 67 14.85 7.41 -0.25
C MET A 67 15.50 6.97 -1.57
N ARG A 68 15.90 7.92 -2.42
CA ARG A 68 16.61 7.61 -3.69
C ARG A 68 17.96 6.95 -3.43
N GLU A 69 18.71 7.47 -2.48
CA GLU A 69 20.02 6.90 -2.11
C GLU A 69 19.88 5.46 -1.64
N TRP A 70 18.91 5.20 -0.76
CA TRP A 70 18.61 3.84 -0.30
C TRP A 70 18.22 2.92 -1.46
N SER A 71 17.28 3.34 -2.31
CA SER A 71 16.81 2.51 -3.43
C SER A 71 17.94 2.20 -4.41
N ARG A 72 18.79 3.18 -4.73
CA ARG A 72 19.91 3.00 -5.64
C ARG A 72 21.00 2.12 -5.05
N SER A 73 21.26 2.20 -3.75
CA SER A 73 22.18 1.28 -3.07
C SER A 73 21.66 -0.16 -3.14
N ALA A 74 20.39 -0.38 -2.81
CA ALA A 74 19.76 -1.70 -2.91
C ALA A 74 19.83 -2.28 -4.33
N ARG A 75 19.52 -1.46 -5.36
CA ARG A 75 19.62 -1.86 -6.76
C ARG A 75 21.06 -2.15 -7.19
N ALA A 76 22.05 -1.40 -6.68
CA ALA A 76 23.47 -1.65 -6.94
C ALA A 76 23.95 -2.99 -6.35
N GLU A 77 23.30 -3.47 -5.29
CA GLU A 77 23.49 -4.82 -4.72
C GLU A 77 22.70 -5.91 -5.49
N GLY A 78 22.04 -5.55 -6.58
CA GLY A 78 21.23 -6.46 -7.40
C GLY A 78 19.87 -6.81 -6.78
N LYS A 79 19.40 -6.06 -5.78
CA LYS A 79 18.08 -6.28 -5.16
C LYS A 79 16.97 -5.62 -5.97
N THR A 80 15.85 -6.33 -6.05
CA THR A 80 14.59 -5.83 -6.59
C THR A 80 13.75 -5.16 -5.51
N ILE A 81 13.04 -4.09 -5.86
CA ILE A 81 12.24 -3.28 -4.94
C ILE A 81 10.76 -3.37 -5.30
N GLY A 82 9.97 -3.89 -4.36
CA GLY A 82 8.52 -3.87 -4.38
C GLY A 82 7.98 -2.67 -3.61
N PHE A 83 6.94 -2.03 -4.13
CA PHE A 83 6.39 -0.81 -3.55
C PHE A 83 4.89 -0.87 -3.35
N VAL A 84 4.44 -0.51 -2.14
CA VAL A 84 3.03 -0.40 -1.77
C VAL A 84 2.73 1.03 -1.32
N PRO A 85 2.18 1.89 -2.19
CA PRO A 85 1.80 3.24 -1.81
C PRO A 85 0.50 3.24 -0.99
N THR A 86 0.52 3.88 0.18
CA THR A 86 -0.65 4.03 1.06
C THR A 86 -0.78 5.46 1.59
N MET A 87 -1.96 5.75 2.14
CA MET A 87 -2.22 6.98 2.91
C MET A 87 -2.17 6.75 4.43
N GLY A 88 -1.72 5.58 4.90
CA GLY A 88 -1.78 5.20 6.32
C GLY A 88 -3.15 4.72 6.77
N PHE A 89 -3.33 4.61 8.09
CA PHE A 89 -4.47 3.97 8.76
C PHE A 89 -4.71 2.55 8.24
N LEU A 90 -3.64 1.75 8.34
CA LEU A 90 -3.51 0.43 7.73
C LEU A 90 -4.49 -0.58 8.33
N HIS A 91 -4.82 -1.57 7.53
CA HIS A 91 -5.74 -2.67 7.85
C HIS A 91 -5.34 -3.90 7.02
N ASP A 92 -5.97 -5.05 7.23
CA ASP A 92 -5.57 -6.32 6.59
C ASP A 92 -5.52 -6.27 5.06
N GLY A 93 -6.40 -5.48 4.43
CA GLY A 93 -6.30 -5.21 3.00
C GLY A 93 -4.93 -4.65 2.59
N HIS A 94 -4.37 -3.70 3.33
CA HIS A 94 -3.02 -3.18 3.08
C HIS A 94 -1.94 -4.22 3.35
N LEU A 95 -2.07 -5.00 4.43
CA LEU A 95 -1.12 -6.07 4.75
C LEU A 95 -1.07 -7.14 3.65
N SER A 96 -2.21 -7.43 3.01
CA SER A 96 -2.27 -8.32 1.85
C SER A 96 -1.48 -7.79 0.65
N LEU A 97 -1.47 -6.47 0.41
CA LEU A 97 -0.68 -5.86 -0.67
C LEU A 97 0.82 -5.99 -0.40
N ILE A 98 1.22 -5.86 0.87
CA ILE A 98 2.62 -6.03 1.30
C ILE A 98 3.04 -7.49 1.11
N ASN A 99 2.20 -8.44 1.54
CA ASN A 99 2.46 -9.85 1.30
C ASN A 99 2.55 -10.19 -0.19
N GLU A 100 1.74 -9.55 -1.03
CA GLU A 100 1.84 -9.69 -2.47
C GLU A 100 3.16 -9.11 -2.99
N SER A 101 3.56 -7.91 -2.56
CA SER A 101 4.85 -7.28 -2.91
C SER A 101 6.04 -8.21 -2.64
N LYS A 102 6.05 -8.87 -1.48
CA LYS A 102 7.11 -9.81 -1.07
C LYS A 102 7.23 -11.07 -1.94
N LYS A 103 6.23 -11.37 -2.77
CA LYS A 103 6.32 -12.48 -3.75
C LYS A 103 7.07 -12.08 -5.02
N HIS A 104 7.21 -10.78 -5.28
CA HIS A 104 7.68 -10.25 -6.57
C HIS A 104 8.95 -9.40 -6.44
N ALA A 105 9.47 -9.19 -5.23
CA ALA A 105 10.66 -8.40 -4.99
C ALA A 105 11.43 -8.84 -3.73
N ASP A 106 12.73 -8.56 -3.69
CA ASP A 106 13.63 -8.86 -2.57
C ASP A 106 13.36 -7.97 -1.36
N LEU A 107 13.08 -6.69 -1.61
CA LEU A 107 12.84 -5.66 -0.60
C LEU A 107 11.47 -5.02 -0.81
N THR A 108 10.77 -4.70 0.27
CA THR A 108 9.47 -4.01 0.21
C THR A 108 9.52 -2.64 0.88
N VAL A 109 9.09 -1.63 0.12
CA VAL A 109 8.89 -0.25 0.58
C VAL A 109 7.39 0.02 0.71
N VAL A 110 6.97 0.61 1.82
CA VAL A 110 5.61 1.13 2.01
C VAL A 110 5.66 2.64 2.16
N SER A 111 4.89 3.40 1.37
CA SER A 111 4.73 4.83 1.66
C SER A 111 3.52 5.06 2.56
N ILE A 112 3.65 5.97 3.53
CA ILE A 112 2.53 6.52 4.29
C ILE A 112 2.51 8.02 4.02
N TYR A 113 1.59 8.45 3.15
CA TYR A 113 1.45 9.86 2.78
C TYR A 113 0.00 10.18 2.42
N VAL A 114 -0.66 10.99 3.25
CA VAL A 114 -1.98 11.54 2.93
C VAL A 114 -1.79 12.63 1.89
N ASN A 115 -2.18 12.36 0.65
CA ASN A 115 -1.93 13.23 -0.50
C ASN A 115 -2.95 14.39 -0.56
N PRO A 116 -2.59 15.66 -0.29
CA PRO A 116 -3.54 16.77 -0.37
C PRO A 116 -4.11 16.96 -1.78
N GLY A 117 -3.27 16.73 -2.79
CA GLY A 117 -3.59 16.94 -4.19
C GLY A 117 -4.61 15.98 -4.79
N GLN A 118 -5.21 15.06 -4.02
CA GLN A 118 -6.36 14.27 -4.49
C GLN A 118 -7.67 14.64 -3.78
N PHE A 119 -7.64 15.53 -2.79
CA PHE A 119 -8.85 15.97 -2.09
C PHE A 119 -9.42 17.22 -2.75
N SER A 120 -10.74 17.27 -2.90
CA SER A 120 -11.44 18.50 -3.28
C SER A 120 -11.50 19.47 -2.08
N PRO A 121 -11.71 20.79 -2.26
CA PRO A 121 -11.87 21.73 -1.14
C PRO A 121 -12.98 21.37 -0.15
N ASN A 122 -14.01 20.65 -0.62
CA ASN A 122 -15.13 20.18 0.18
C ASN A 122 -14.93 18.75 0.72
N GLU A 123 -13.80 18.09 0.43
CA GLU A 123 -13.43 16.82 1.02
C GLU A 123 -12.47 17.09 2.19
N ASP A 124 -12.82 16.65 3.40
CA ASP A 124 -12.06 16.99 4.60
C ASP A 124 -10.73 16.22 4.68
N LEU A 125 -9.67 16.81 4.13
CA LEU A 125 -8.28 16.41 4.36
C LEU A 125 -7.95 16.39 5.87
N SER A 126 -8.53 17.31 6.64
CA SER A 126 -8.29 17.48 8.08
C SER A 126 -8.89 16.37 8.94
N THR A 127 -9.87 15.61 8.44
CA THR A 127 -10.52 14.53 9.18
C THR A 127 -10.06 13.14 8.75
N TYR A 128 -9.09 13.05 7.82
CA TYR A 128 -8.55 11.76 7.40
C TYR A 128 -7.86 11.06 8.59
N PRO A 129 -8.23 9.81 8.91
CA PRO A 129 -7.70 9.12 10.09
C PRO A 129 -6.19 8.91 9.95
N SER A 130 -5.46 9.12 11.04
CA SER A 130 -4.02 8.88 11.10
C SER A 130 -3.63 8.26 12.44
N ASP A 131 -2.84 7.20 12.39
CA ASP A 131 -2.29 6.50 13.53
C ASP A 131 -0.95 5.89 13.11
N PHE A 132 0.08 6.74 13.03
CA PHE A 132 1.38 6.32 12.50
C PHE A 132 2.00 5.21 13.35
N ASP A 133 1.88 5.29 14.68
CA ASP A 133 2.43 4.26 15.58
C ASP A 133 1.69 2.94 15.38
N GLY A 134 0.35 2.95 15.31
CA GLY A 134 -0.43 1.75 15.00
C GLY A 134 -0.14 1.17 13.61
N ASP A 135 0.14 2.02 12.63
CA ASP A 135 0.58 1.59 11.30
C ASP A 135 1.94 0.88 11.37
N ILE A 136 2.93 1.46 12.06
CA ILE A 136 4.25 0.83 12.24
C ILE A 136 4.12 -0.53 12.94
N GLN A 137 3.28 -0.64 13.98
CA GLN A 137 3.06 -1.94 14.66
C GLN A 137 2.46 -2.99 13.71
N LYS A 138 1.50 -2.61 12.85
CA LYS A 138 0.94 -3.52 11.85
C LYS A 138 1.96 -3.91 10.78
N LEU A 139 2.86 -2.99 10.38
CA LEU A 139 3.91 -3.29 9.41
C LEU A 139 4.97 -4.25 9.98
N LYS A 140 5.28 -4.12 11.27
CA LYS A 140 6.16 -5.05 12.00
C LYS A 140 5.55 -6.45 12.13
N SER A 141 4.23 -6.56 12.24
CA SER A 141 3.55 -7.86 12.38
C SER A 141 3.37 -8.63 11.08
N VAL A 142 3.71 -8.06 9.92
CA VAL A 142 3.65 -8.75 8.62
C VAL A 142 4.63 -9.93 8.62
N SER A 143 4.14 -11.12 8.27
CA SER A 143 4.92 -12.35 8.26
C SER A 143 6.20 -12.26 7.42
N GLY A 144 7.24 -12.97 7.86
CA GLY A 144 8.61 -12.83 7.35
C GLY A 144 9.37 -11.70 8.04
N SER A 145 10.40 -11.14 7.40
CA SER A 145 11.25 -10.06 7.92
C SER A 145 10.55 -8.69 8.09
N GLY A 146 9.21 -8.62 8.09
CA GLY A 146 8.46 -7.37 8.09
C GLY A 146 8.55 -6.61 6.76
N VAL A 147 8.44 -5.28 6.82
CA VAL A 147 8.70 -4.33 5.74
C VAL A 147 10.12 -3.76 5.89
N ASP A 148 10.85 -3.59 4.79
CA ASP A 148 12.23 -3.10 4.84
C ASP A 148 12.30 -1.59 5.10
N VAL A 149 11.45 -0.81 4.41
CA VAL A 149 11.41 0.65 4.52
C VAL A 149 9.98 1.17 4.60
N VAL A 150 9.77 2.12 5.51
CA VAL A 150 8.60 3.00 5.52
C VAL A 150 9.00 4.39 5.05
N PHE A 151 8.54 4.78 3.87
CA PHE A 151 8.72 6.12 3.35
C PHE A 151 7.59 7.02 3.83
N HIS A 152 7.89 7.90 4.79
CA HIS A 152 6.91 8.79 5.42
C HIS A 152 7.33 10.26 5.28
N PRO A 153 7.25 10.81 4.05
CA PRO A 153 7.63 12.20 3.79
C PRO A 153 6.65 13.17 4.43
N GLN A 154 7.16 14.29 4.92
CA GLN A 154 6.30 15.37 5.41
C GLN A 154 5.54 16.04 4.26
N ASN A 155 6.21 16.24 3.13
CA ASN A 155 5.64 16.92 2.00
C ASN A 155 6.29 16.51 0.66
N LEU A 156 5.45 16.24 -0.34
CA LEU A 156 5.88 15.93 -1.70
C LEU A 156 5.63 17.06 -2.70
N TYR A 157 4.82 18.07 -2.37
CA TYR A 157 4.53 19.23 -3.22
C TYR A 157 5.49 20.40 -2.97
N ASP A 158 5.57 21.33 -3.90
CA ASP A 158 6.25 22.61 -3.69
C ASP A 158 5.19 23.68 -3.38
N TYR A 159 5.40 24.44 -2.30
CA TYR A 159 4.50 25.50 -1.85
C TYR A 159 5.10 26.90 -2.07
N GLY A 160 6.30 27.01 -2.65
CA GLY A 160 7.02 28.27 -2.84
C GLY A 160 7.65 28.85 -1.57
N GLN A 161 8.57 29.81 -1.73
CA GLN A 161 9.40 30.34 -0.62
C GLN A 161 8.73 31.30 0.37
N ASN A 162 7.41 31.56 0.27
CA ASN A 162 6.72 32.48 1.22
C ASN A 162 6.10 31.79 2.44
N GLY A 163 6.29 30.48 2.63
CA GLY A 163 5.78 29.75 3.80
C GLY A 163 6.65 29.82 5.07
N GLY A 164 7.82 30.47 5.01
CA GLY A 164 8.82 30.42 6.07
C GLY A 164 9.37 31.78 6.47
N ARG A 165 8.58 32.55 7.25
CA ARG A 165 8.95 33.58 8.24
C ARG A 165 7.88 34.68 8.32
N ARG A 166 6.87 34.49 9.16
CA ARG A 166 6.20 35.60 9.85
C ARG A 166 6.19 35.31 11.35
N ASN A 167 7.07 35.98 12.06
CA ASN A 167 6.97 36.17 13.50
C ASN A 167 5.70 36.96 13.80
N GLY A 168 4.88 36.46 14.72
CA GLY A 168 3.97 37.29 15.53
C GLY A 168 2.54 37.44 15.02
N GLY A 169 1.62 36.69 15.65
CA GLY A 169 0.27 37.15 16.01
C GLY A 169 -0.82 37.10 14.94
N GLY A 170 -1.84 36.28 15.20
CA GLY A 170 -3.15 36.34 14.52
C GLY A 170 -3.34 35.27 13.47
N GLY A 171 -4.32 34.39 13.68
CA GLY A 171 -4.59 33.23 12.84
C GLY A 171 -5.01 33.57 11.41
N GLU A 172 -4.36 32.90 10.46
CA GLU A 172 -4.88 32.63 9.12
C GLU A 172 -4.49 31.20 8.74
N GLU A 173 -5.48 30.46 8.27
CA GLU A 173 -5.46 29.03 7.97
C GLU A 173 -4.39 28.67 6.93
N GLY A 174 -3.73 27.52 7.14
CA GLY A 174 -2.66 27.04 6.29
C GLY A 174 -3.12 26.92 4.83
N LYS A 175 -2.38 27.57 3.91
CA LYS A 175 -2.58 27.44 2.47
C LYS A 175 -2.45 25.98 2.04
N VAL A 176 -3.57 25.34 1.79
CA VAL A 176 -3.67 23.97 1.29
C VAL A 176 -3.33 23.99 -0.19
N VAL A 177 -2.37 23.17 -0.65
CA VAL A 177 -2.26 22.81 -2.07
C VAL A 177 -3.48 21.97 -2.39
N SER A 178 -4.55 22.68 -2.72
CA SER A 178 -5.73 22.11 -3.32
C SER A 178 -5.54 22.15 -4.83
N CYS A 179 -6.00 21.11 -5.51
CA CYS A 179 -6.02 20.96 -6.97
C CYS A 179 -6.79 22.07 -7.71
N VAL A 180 -7.31 23.06 -6.96
CA VAL A 180 -8.31 24.05 -7.35
C VAL A 180 -7.77 25.48 -7.21
N GLU A 181 -6.46 25.67 -7.00
CA GLU A 181 -5.88 27.02 -7.13
C GLU A 181 -5.92 27.48 -8.61
N ILE A 182 -7.06 28.08 -8.99
CA ILE A 182 -7.26 28.78 -10.26
C ILE A 182 -6.49 30.12 -10.25
N ASN A 183 -6.11 30.61 -9.06
CA ASN A 183 -5.43 31.89 -8.86
C ASN A 183 -3.96 31.71 -8.45
N GLY A 184 -3.17 31.13 -9.36
CA GLY A 184 -1.72 31.31 -9.50
C GLY A 184 -0.89 31.63 -8.24
N GLY A 185 -0.66 30.65 -7.38
CA GLY A 185 0.52 30.66 -6.51
C GLY A 185 1.78 30.22 -7.27
N MET A 186 2.96 30.68 -6.85
CA MET A 186 4.28 30.18 -7.33
C MET A 186 4.61 28.77 -6.78
N GLY A 187 3.62 27.89 -6.71
CA GLY A 187 3.70 26.54 -6.14
C GLY A 187 3.62 25.46 -7.22
N HIS A 188 3.41 24.20 -6.82
CA HIS A 188 3.37 23.03 -7.69
C HIS A 188 2.51 23.17 -8.97
N GLU A 189 3.16 23.22 -10.14
CA GLU A 189 2.48 23.44 -11.43
C GLU A 189 2.34 22.20 -12.31
N THR A 190 3.14 21.14 -12.05
CA THR A 190 3.19 19.95 -12.92
C THR A 190 2.18 18.90 -12.46
N TRP A 191 1.33 18.44 -13.37
CA TRP A 191 0.31 17.44 -13.07
C TRP A 191 0.25 16.36 -14.15
N VAL A 192 -0.11 15.16 -13.74
CA VAL A 192 -0.32 14.00 -14.63
C VAL A 192 -1.81 13.68 -14.68
N ARG A 193 -2.33 13.47 -15.89
CA ARG A 193 -3.73 13.07 -16.12
C ARG A 193 -3.80 11.90 -17.08
N VAL A 194 -4.80 11.06 -16.87
CA VAL A 194 -5.15 9.97 -17.79
C VAL A 194 -6.54 10.27 -18.33
N GLU A 195 -6.58 11.04 -19.41
CA GLU A 195 -7.73 11.84 -19.82
C GLU A 195 -9.04 11.07 -20.04
N ARG A 196 -8.97 9.81 -20.49
CA ARG A 196 -10.15 8.99 -20.73
C ARG A 196 -10.58 8.22 -19.48
N LEU A 197 -9.64 7.56 -18.81
CA LEU A 197 -9.93 6.67 -17.67
C LEU A 197 -10.33 7.42 -16.40
N GLU A 198 -9.98 8.71 -16.28
CA GLU A 198 -10.41 9.54 -15.15
C GLU A 198 -11.90 9.93 -15.21
N LYS A 199 -12.57 9.72 -16.35
CA LYS A 199 -14.00 10.02 -16.55
C LYS A 199 -14.87 8.81 -16.17
N GLY A 200 -16.13 9.04 -15.80
CA GLY A 200 -17.04 7.96 -15.40
C GLY A 200 -16.77 7.42 -14.00
N LEU A 201 -17.64 6.54 -13.51
CA LEU A 201 -17.52 5.87 -12.20
C LEU A 201 -17.26 6.88 -11.06
N CYS A 202 -16.19 6.67 -10.27
CA CYS A 202 -15.80 7.59 -9.19
C CYS A 202 -15.34 8.96 -9.70
N GLY A 203 -14.90 9.07 -10.95
CA GLY A 203 -14.45 10.33 -11.55
C GLY A 203 -15.57 11.34 -11.73
N ASN A 204 -16.82 10.87 -11.93
CA ASN A 204 -17.98 11.74 -12.08
C ASN A 204 -18.28 12.56 -10.83
N SER A 205 -18.12 11.96 -9.64
CA SER A 205 -18.33 12.66 -8.37
C SER A 205 -17.07 13.33 -7.83
N ARG A 206 -15.89 13.06 -8.43
CA ARG A 206 -14.58 13.51 -7.93
C ARG A 206 -13.66 13.99 -9.06
N PRO A 207 -13.98 15.13 -9.71
CA PRO A 207 -13.36 15.54 -10.98
C PRO A 207 -11.84 15.79 -10.92
N VAL A 208 -11.28 16.08 -9.74
CA VAL A 208 -9.84 16.32 -9.56
C VAL A 208 -9.09 15.15 -8.92
N PHE A 209 -9.81 14.15 -8.40
CA PHE A 209 -9.22 13.09 -7.57
C PHE A 209 -8.13 12.31 -8.31
N PHE A 210 -8.42 11.85 -9.53
CA PHE A 210 -7.49 11.00 -10.27
C PHE A 210 -6.27 11.73 -10.84
N ARG A 211 -6.40 13.03 -11.15
CA ARG A 211 -5.24 13.88 -11.45
C ARG A 211 -4.27 13.91 -10.27
N GLY A 212 -4.81 14.07 -9.07
CA GLY A 212 -4.07 13.99 -7.82
C GLY A 212 -3.34 12.67 -7.60
N VAL A 213 -4.09 11.57 -7.79
CA VAL A 213 -3.57 10.21 -7.65
C VAL A 213 -2.46 9.92 -8.67
N ALA A 214 -2.69 10.20 -9.96
CA ALA A 214 -1.68 9.98 -10.99
C ALA A 214 -0.42 10.82 -10.73
N THR A 215 -0.59 12.08 -10.34
CA THR A 215 0.53 12.99 -10.03
C THR A 215 1.35 12.49 -8.84
N ILE A 216 0.71 12.11 -7.73
CA ILE A 216 1.45 11.67 -6.55
C ILE A 216 2.13 10.32 -6.77
N VAL A 217 1.48 9.39 -7.48
CA VAL A 217 2.07 8.08 -7.77
C VAL A 217 3.26 8.23 -8.71
N ALA A 218 3.17 9.08 -9.74
CA ALA A 218 4.32 9.38 -10.60
C ALA A 218 5.50 9.98 -9.81
N LYS A 219 5.23 10.88 -8.85
CA LYS A 219 6.27 11.43 -7.96
C LYS A 219 6.88 10.35 -7.07
N LEU A 220 6.06 9.46 -6.49
CA LEU A 220 6.53 8.36 -5.66
C LEU A 220 7.38 7.38 -6.46
N PHE A 221 7.00 7.04 -7.69
CA PHE A 221 7.80 6.21 -8.60
C PHE A 221 9.16 6.84 -8.91
N ASN A 222 9.22 8.16 -9.12
CA ASN A 222 10.48 8.90 -9.33
C ASN A 222 11.35 9.05 -8.06
N ILE A 223 10.84 8.74 -6.87
CA ILE A 223 11.55 8.85 -5.60
C ILE A 223 11.99 7.47 -5.12
N VAL A 224 11.08 6.50 -5.15
CA VAL A 224 11.29 5.13 -4.66
C VAL A 224 12.00 4.27 -5.71
N GLU A 225 11.85 4.58 -7.00
CA GLU A 225 12.46 3.82 -8.11
C GLU A 225 12.21 2.30 -8.03
N PRO A 226 10.94 1.86 -7.83
CA PRO A 226 10.63 0.44 -7.64
C PRO A 226 10.68 -0.34 -8.95
N ASP A 227 10.90 -1.66 -8.86
CA ASP A 227 10.74 -2.57 -10.01
C ASP A 227 9.30 -3.09 -10.12
N VAL A 228 8.62 -3.22 -8.97
CA VAL A 228 7.24 -3.68 -8.87
C VAL A 228 6.44 -2.73 -7.98
N ALA A 229 5.22 -2.39 -8.37
CA ALA A 229 4.28 -1.64 -7.53
C ALA A 229 2.95 -2.38 -7.39
N VAL A 230 2.46 -2.54 -6.16
CA VAL A 230 1.25 -3.30 -5.86
C VAL A 230 0.11 -2.37 -5.44
N PHE A 231 -1.03 -2.53 -6.09
CA PHE A 231 -2.27 -1.79 -5.79
C PHE A 231 -3.43 -2.78 -5.66
N GLY A 232 -4.38 -2.48 -4.77
CA GLY A 232 -5.57 -3.31 -4.58
C GLY A 232 -6.59 -3.11 -5.70
N LYS A 233 -7.18 -4.21 -6.21
CA LYS A 233 -8.29 -4.19 -7.19
C LYS A 233 -9.56 -3.52 -6.67
N LYS A 234 -9.72 -3.35 -5.36
CA LYS A 234 -10.88 -2.67 -4.76
C LYS A 234 -11.10 -1.29 -5.39
N ASP A 235 -10.04 -0.51 -5.57
CA ASP A 235 -10.08 0.77 -6.28
C ASP A 235 -9.74 0.56 -7.77
N TYR A 236 -10.61 -0.19 -8.47
CA TYR A 236 -10.33 -0.71 -9.81
C TYR A 236 -9.98 0.40 -10.83
N GLN A 237 -10.72 1.51 -10.80
CA GLN A 237 -10.47 2.66 -11.66
C GLN A 237 -9.09 3.28 -11.40
N GLN A 238 -8.66 3.37 -10.13
CA GLN A 238 -7.32 3.82 -9.78
C GLN A 238 -6.26 2.87 -10.34
N LEU A 239 -6.43 1.56 -10.15
CA LEU A 239 -5.49 0.56 -10.69
C LEU A 239 -5.34 0.71 -12.21
N ARG A 240 -6.44 0.86 -12.95
CA ARG A 240 -6.39 1.05 -14.42
C ARG A 240 -5.73 2.35 -14.83
N ILE A 241 -5.97 3.43 -14.11
CA ILE A 241 -5.32 4.73 -14.34
C ILE A 241 -3.81 4.60 -14.14
N ILE A 242 -3.37 3.97 -13.04
CA ILE A 242 -1.93 3.77 -12.78
C ILE A 242 -1.30 2.87 -13.84
N LYS A 243 -1.94 1.75 -14.21
CA LYS A 243 -1.45 0.88 -15.29
C LYS A 243 -1.33 1.63 -16.62
N ARG A 244 -2.32 2.47 -16.97
CA ARG A 244 -2.28 3.30 -18.18
C ARG A 244 -1.17 4.33 -18.13
N MET A 245 -1.02 5.03 -17.01
CA MET A 245 0.04 6.02 -16.80
C MET A 245 1.42 5.38 -16.92
N VAL A 246 1.63 4.22 -16.32
CA VAL A 246 2.90 3.47 -16.41
C VAL A 246 3.23 3.12 -17.84
N ARG A 247 2.26 2.60 -18.60
CA ARG A 247 2.43 2.29 -20.02
C ARG A 247 2.71 3.54 -20.88
N ASP A 248 1.92 4.60 -20.70
CA ASP A 248 1.93 5.77 -21.59
C ASP A 248 3.12 6.69 -21.35
N LEU A 249 3.71 6.64 -20.14
CA LEU A 249 4.88 7.42 -19.75
C LEU A 249 6.15 6.56 -19.65
N ASP A 250 6.11 5.35 -20.21
CA ASP A 250 7.26 4.44 -20.33
C ASP A 250 7.97 4.14 -18.99
N PHE A 251 7.20 4.02 -17.91
CA PHE A 251 7.77 3.60 -16.62
C PHE A 251 8.21 2.14 -16.70
N GLY A 252 9.46 1.86 -16.35
CA GLY A 252 10.02 0.52 -16.22
C GLY A 252 9.55 -0.23 -14.96
N ILE A 253 8.26 -0.12 -14.61
CA ILE A 253 7.69 -0.62 -13.36
C ILE A 253 6.58 -1.63 -13.69
N ASN A 254 6.65 -2.82 -13.09
CA ASN A 254 5.57 -3.79 -13.19
C ASN A 254 4.46 -3.48 -12.17
N VAL A 255 3.25 -3.16 -12.64
CA VAL A 255 2.11 -2.83 -11.77
C VAL A 255 1.22 -4.06 -11.55
N ILE A 256 1.18 -4.54 -10.32
CA ILE A 256 0.41 -5.71 -9.90
C ILE A 256 -0.91 -5.25 -9.26
N GLY A 257 -2.02 -5.82 -9.75
CA GLY A 257 -3.34 -5.65 -9.16
C GLY A 257 -3.64 -6.80 -8.21
N ALA A 258 -3.51 -6.59 -6.91
CA ALA A 258 -3.79 -7.59 -5.90
C ALA A 258 -5.30 -7.71 -5.66
N ASP A 259 -5.77 -8.94 -5.46
CA ASP A 259 -7.19 -9.21 -5.24
C ASP A 259 -7.72 -8.55 -3.96
N LEU A 260 -9.00 -8.19 -4.00
CA LEU A 260 -9.70 -7.58 -2.88
C LEU A 260 -9.86 -8.60 -1.73
N ILE A 261 -9.51 -8.18 -0.52
CA ILE A 261 -9.75 -8.98 0.68
C ILE A 261 -11.17 -8.71 1.18
N ARG A 262 -11.88 -9.79 1.49
CA ARG A 262 -13.22 -9.76 2.07
C ARG A 262 -13.16 -10.23 3.52
N ASP A 263 -14.10 -9.76 4.33
CA ASP A 263 -14.43 -10.40 5.61
C ASP A 263 -15.01 -11.81 5.34
N GLU A 264 -15.12 -12.64 6.37
CA GLU A 264 -15.61 -14.03 6.26
C GLU A 264 -17.03 -14.12 5.66
N ASP A 265 -17.84 -13.07 5.86
CA ASP A 265 -19.19 -12.95 5.32
C ASP A 265 -19.24 -12.38 3.89
N GLY A 266 -18.09 -12.05 3.32
CA GLY A 266 -17.95 -11.57 1.95
C GLY A 266 -17.97 -10.04 1.77
N LEU A 267 -18.11 -9.24 2.83
CA LEU A 267 -18.00 -7.78 2.71
C LEU A 267 -16.58 -7.38 2.33
N ALA A 268 -16.40 -6.52 1.32
CA ALA A 268 -15.08 -6.01 0.97
C ALA A 268 -14.47 -5.20 2.13
N LYS A 269 -13.23 -5.50 2.52
CA LYS A 269 -12.55 -4.79 3.61
C LYS A 269 -12.32 -3.31 3.26
N SER A 270 -12.65 -2.44 4.20
CA SER A 270 -12.52 -0.99 4.05
C SER A 270 -12.31 -0.33 5.40
N SER A 271 -11.45 0.69 5.47
CA SER A 271 -11.37 1.57 6.64
C SER A 271 -12.72 2.20 6.98
N ARG A 272 -13.56 2.45 5.97
CA ARG A 272 -14.92 3.02 6.14
C ARG A 272 -15.92 2.07 6.82
N ASN A 273 -15.66 0.76 6.87
CA ASN A 273 -16.60 -0.21 7.45
C ASN A 273 -16.82 0.03 8.94
N VAL A 274 -15.87 0.67 9.63
CA VAL A 274 -15.97 1.03 11.06
C VAL A 274 -17.11 2.00 11.36
N HIS A 275 -17.58 2.75 10.36
CA HIS A 275 -18.66 3.73 10.50
C HIS A 275 -20.05 3.15 10.26
N LEU A 276 -20.16 1.87 9.88
CA LEU A 276 -21.45 1.21 9.70
C LEU A 276 -21.97 0.73 11.06
N SER A 277 -23.25 0.96 11.33
CA SER A 277 -23.94 0.23 12.40
C SER A 277 -24.02 -1.28 12.06
N PRO A 278 -24.20 -2.17 13.06
CA PRO A 278 -24.34 -3.60 12.81
C PRO A 278 -25.43 -3.94 11.77
N GLN A 279 -26.57 -3.26 11.82
CA GLN A 279 -27.68 -3.46 10.87
C GLN A 279 -27.33 -2.97 9.47
N GLU A 280 -26.65 -1.82 9.33
CA GLU A 280 -26.20 -1.32 8.03
C GLU A 280 -25.13 -2.24 7.43
N ARG A 281 -24.23 -2.78 8.26
CA ARG A 281 -23.18 -3.70 7.82
C ARG A 281 -23.79 -5.00 7.27
N GLU A 282 -24.79 -5.56 7.94
CA GLU A 282 -25.51 -6.73 7.45
C GLU A 282 -26.19 -6.45 6.10
N LYS A 283 -26.87 -5.30 5.98
CA LYS A 283 -27.52 -4.88 4.73
C LYS A 283 -26.53 -4.62 3.60
N ALA A 284 -25.34 -4.12 3.90
CA ALA A 284 -24.28 -3.86 2.93
C ALA A 284 -23.75 -5.14 2.23
N LEU A 285 -23.97 -6.32 2.82
CA LEU A 285 -23.66 -7.61 2.18
C LEU A 285 -24.47 -7.84 0.90
N SER A 286 -25.57 -7.10 0.68
CA SER A 286 -26.31 -7.10 -0.59
C SER A 286 -25.42 -6.75 -1.79
N ILE A 287 -24.40 -5.89 -1.62
CA ILE A 287 -23.47 -5.52 -2.68
C ILE A 287 -22.68 -6.76 -3.15
N SER A 288 -21.97 -7.42 -2.24
CA SER A 288 -21.10 -8.55 -2.59
C SER A 288 -21.90 -9.76 -3.07
N LYS A 289 -23.03 -10.04 -2.43
CA LYS A 289 -23.94 -11.13 -2.83
C LYS A 289 -24.52 -10.93 -4.23
N SER A 290 -25.01 -9.72 -4.53
CA SER A 290 -25.60 -9.44 -5.83
C SER A 290 -24.56 -9.42 -6.96
N LEU A 291 -23.36 -8.88 -6.71
CA LEU A 291 -22.23 -8.97 -7.64
C LEU A 291 -21.83 -10.42 -7.95
N LEU A 292 -21.78 -11.28 -6.94
CA LEU A 292 -21.47 -12.70 -7.11
C LEU A 292 -22.57 -13.40 -7.94
N ASN A 293 -23.83 -13.10 -7.67
CA ASN A 293 -24.95 -13.64 -8.46
C ASN A 293 -24.89 -13.17 -9.91
N ALA A 294 -24.58 -11.90 -10.16
CA ALA A 294 -24.42 -11.37 -11.52
C ALA A 294 -23.27 -12.04 -12.27
N LYS A 295 -22.14 -12.29 -11.59
CA LYS A 295 -21.02 -13.07 -12.15
C LYS A 295 -21.47 -14.48 -12.53
N PHE A 296 -22.14 -15.21 -11.63
CA PHE A 296 -22.62 -16.57 -11.93
C PHE A 296 -23.67 -16.59 -13.03
N ALA A 297 -24.51 -15.57 -13.14
CA ALA A 297 -25.47 -15.45 -14.24
C ALA A 297 -24.74 -15.26 -15.59
N ALA A 298 -23.71 -14.40 -15.62
CA ALA A 298 -22.88 -14.19 -16.81
C ALA A 298 -22.15 -15.47 -17.24
N GLU A 299 -21.54 -16.19 -16.30
CA GLU A 299 -20.89 -17.49 -16.54
C GLU A 299 -21.87 -18.57 -17.04
N LYS A 300 -23.17 -18.39 -16.79
CA LYS A 300 -24.25 -19.27 -17.30
C LYS A 300 -24.86 -18.79 -18.62
N GLY A 301 -24.31 -17.75 -19.24
CA GLY A 301 -24.71 -17.24 -20.56
C GLY A 301 -25.61 -16.01 -20.54
N GLN A 302 -25.89 -15.40 -19.39
CA GLN A 302 -26.55 -14.10 -19.34
C GLN A 302 -25.55 -12.97 -19.67
N LEU A 303 -25.48 -12.56 -20.94
CA LEU A 303 -24.51 -11.56 -21.40
C LEU A 303 -25.06 -10.14 -21.44
N ASN A 304 -26.37 -9.92 -21.22
CA ASN A 304 -26.98 -8.60 -21.30
C ASN A 304 -26.63 -7.75 -20.07
N CYS A 305 -25.81 -6.71 -20.27
CA CYS A 305 -25.35 -5.87 -19.17
C CYS A 305 -26.47 -5.08 -18.49
N LYS A 306 -27.58 -4.77 -19.20
CA LYS A 306 -28.72 -4.07 -18.60
C LYS A 306 -29.42 -4.97 -17.58
N GLU A 307 -29.69 -6.23 -17.94
CA GLU A 307 -30.38 -7.16 -17.04
C GLU A 307 -29.54 -7.47 -15.79
N LEU A 308 -28.23 -7.69 -15.97
CA LEU A 308 -27.31 -7.88 -14.84
C LEU A 308 -27.26 -6.64 -13.94
N ARG A 309 -27.18 -5.42 -14.52
CA ARG A 309 -27.19 -4.17 -13.75
C ARG A 309 -28.48 -3.98 -12.97
N ASP A 310 -29.62 -4.16 -13.61
CA ASP A 310 -30.93 -4.00 -12.99
C ASP A 310 -31.08 -4.96 -11.79
N SER A 311 -30.61 -6.21 -11.91
CA SER A 311 -30.65 -7.19 -10.83
C SER A 311 -29.84 -6.77 -9.59
N VAL A 312 -28.65 -6.20 -9.78
CA VAL A 312 -27.78 -5.72 -8.69
C VAL A 312 -28.35 -4.45 -8.06
N ILE A 313 -28.82 -3.51 -8.87
CA ILE A 313 -29.45 -2.27 -8.39
C ILE A 313 -30.66 -2.61 -7.52
N GLN A 314 -31.54 -3.51 -8.00
CA GLN A 314 -32.72 -3.93 -7.26
C GLN A 314 -32.34 -4.55 -5.91
N ALA A 315 -31.40 -5.49 -5.89
CA ALA A 315 -30.96 -6.15 -4.66
C ALA A 315 -30.40 -5.18 -3.60
N ILE A 316 -29.64 -4.17 -4.04
CA ILE A 316 -29.09 -3.14 -3.15
C ILE A 316 -30.20 -2.22 -2.62
N GLN A 317 -31.13 -1.81 -3.48
CA GLN A 317 -32.25 -0.94 -3.10
C GLN A 317 -33.21 -1.62 -2.12
N GLU A 318 -33.53 -2.89 -2.33
CA GLU A 318 -34.38 -3.69 -1.44
C GLU A 318 -33.74 -3.88 -0.05
N ALA A 319 -32.40 -3.95 0.02
CA ALA A 319 -31.66 -3.96 1.28
C ALA A 319 -31.62 -2.58 1.98
N GLY A 320 -32.17 -1.53 1.36
CA GLY A 320 -32.17 -0.16 1.87
C GLY A 320 -30.91 0.65 1.53
N GLY A 321 -30.08 0.16 0.59
CA GLY A 321 -28.92 0.89 0.08
C GLY A 321 -29.30 1.85 -1.05
N LYS A 322 -28.61 3.00 -1.10
CA LYS A 322 -28.72 3.95 -2.22
C LYS A 322 -27.57 3.72 -3.19
N VAL A 323 -27.88 3.30 -4.41
CA VAL A 323 -26.86 3.14 -5.47
C VAL A 323 -26.39 4.52 -5.95
N ASP A 324 -25.07 4.72 -5.94
CA ASP A 324 -24.40 5.88 -6.56
C ASP A 324 -24.10 5.57 -8.04
N TYR A 325 -23.46 4.43 -8.30
CA TYR A 325 -23.37 3.84 -9.63
C TYR A 325 -23.29 2.32 -9.57
N ALA A 326 -23.71 1.67 -10.65
CA ALA A 326 -23.55 0.24 -10.88
C ALA A 326 -23.33 0.04 -12.37
N GLU A 327 -22.09 -0.21 -12.78
CA GLU A 327 -21.68 -0.21 -14.18
C GLU A 327 -20.87 -1.46 -14.53
N ILE A 328 -21.20 -2.07 -15.66
CA ILE A 328 -20.40 -3.15 -16.26
C ILE A 328 -19.57 -2.52 -17.37
N VAL A 329 -18.26 -2.61 -17.21
CA VAL A 329 -17.29 -1.95 -18.09
C VAL A 329 -16.24 -2.94 -18.55
N ASP A 330 -15.59 -2.64 -19.67
CA ASP A 330 -14.42 -3.38 -20.14
C ASP A 330 -13.27 -3.24 -19.13
N GLN A 331 -12.57 -4.34 -18.82
CA GLN A 331 -11.51 -4.35 -17.80
C GLN A 331 -10.33 -3.43 -18.15
N GLU A 332 -10.14 -3.07 -19.42
CA GLU A 332 -9.01 -2.28 -19.85
C GLU A 332 -9.27 -0.79 -20.01
N SER A 333 -10.33 -0.50 -20.75
CA SER A 333 -10.74 0.83 -21.16
C SER A 333 -11.70 1.48 -20.17
N LEU A 334 -12.35 0.68 -19.31
CA LEU A 334 -13.44 1.09 -18.42
C LEU A 334 -14.63 1.72 -19.18
N GLU A 335 -14.76 1.44 -20.47
CA GLU A 335 -15.91 1.86 -21.27
C GLU A 335 -17.11 0.95 -20.97
N SER A 336 -18.29 1.55 -20.85
CA SER A 336 -19.53 0.83 -20.56
C SER A 336 -19.86 -0.17 -21.65
N LEU A 337 -20.17 -1.40 -21.23
CA LEU A 337 -20.56 -2.49 -22.12
C LEU A 337 -22.08 -2.62 -22.19
N LYS A 338 -22.61 -2.91 -23.38
CA LYS A 338 -24.01 -3.30 -23.58
C LYS A 338 -24.19 -4.81 -23.40
N GLU A 339 -23.22 -5.57 -23.87
CA GLU A 339 -23.14 -7.02 -23.72
C GLU A 339 -21.71 -7.41 -23.32
N ILE A 340 -21.56 -8.50 -22.57
CA ILE A 340 -20.26 -9.01 -22.13
C ILE A 340 -19.63 -9.80 -23.28
N THR A 341 -18.82 -9.11 -24.10
CA THR A 341 -18.09 -9.70 -25.25
C THR A 341 -16.58 -9.73 -25.06
N SER A 342 -16.07 -9.17 -23.96
CA SER A 342 -14.66 -9.12 -23.56
C SER A 342 -14.58 -9.27 -22.04
N PRO A 343 -13.38 -9.50 -21.46
CA PRO A 343 -13.19 -9.46 -20.02
C PRO A 343 -13.77 -8.17 -19.44
N ALA A 344 -14.78 -8.32 -18.59
CA ALA A 344 -15.55 -7.23 -18.03
C ALA A 344 -15.34 -7.13 -16.51
N VAL A 345 -15.63 -5.98 -15.96
CA VAL A 345 -15.69 -5.77 -14.50
C VAL A 345 -16.98 -5.04 -14.18
N PHE A 346 -17.71 -5.56 -13.20
CA PHE A 346 -18.87 -4.91 -12.65
C PHE A 346 -18.44 -4.08 -11.44
N CYS A 347 -18.42 -2.76 -11.59
CA CYS A 347 -18.09 -1.79 -10.54
C CYS A 347 -19.34 -1.23 -9.89
N VAL A 348 -19.39 -1.23 -8.55
CA VAL A 348 -20.53 -0.72 -7.77
C VAL A 348 -20.05 0.26 -6.70
N ALA A 349 -20.77 1.36 -6.58
CA ALA A 349 -20.74 2.25 -5.44
C ALA A 349 -22.14 2.38 -4.86
N ALA A 350 -22.28 2.16 -3.56
CA ALA A 350 -23.56 2.29 -2.86
C ALA A 350 -23.36 2.92 -1.48
N ILE A 351 -24.41 3.57 -0.98
CA ILE A 351 -24.43 4.25 0.31
C ILE A 351 -25.37 3.50 1.24
N PHE A 352 -24.87 3.11 2.41
CA PHE A 352 -25.66 2.58 3.52
C PHE A 352 -25.52 3.54 4.70
N GLY A 353 -26.64 4.10 5.16
CA GLY A 353 -26.63 5.23 6.08
C GLY A 353 -25.91 6.43 5.46
N ASN A 354 -24.78 6.82 6.04
CA ASN A 354 -23.91 7.87 5.53
C ASN A 354 -22.58 7.34 4.94
N VAL A 355 -22.41 6.02 4.88
CA VAL A 355 -21.15 5.39 4.46
C VAL A 355 -21.22 4.97 3.01
N ARG A 356 -20.36 5.57 2.17
CA ARG A 356 -20.18 5.19 0.76
C ARG A 356 -19.18 4.04 0.61
N LEU A 357 -19.68 2.89 0.21
CA LEU A 357 -18.94 1.64 -0.02
C LEU A 357 -18.66 1.43 -1.51
N LEU A 358 -17.55 0.75 -1.80
CA LEU A 358 -17.11 0.38 -3.14
C LEU A 358 -16.87 -1.12 -3.17
N ASP A 359 -17.32 -1.77 -4.23
CA ASP A 359 -17.01 -3.16 -4.53
C ASP A 359 -16.95 -3.35 -6.05
N ASN A 360 -16.25 -4.39 -6.49
CA ASN A 360 -16.23 -4.77 -7.90
C ASN A 360 -16.05 -6.28 -8.06
N MET A 361 -16.43 -6.78 -9.24
CA MET A 361 -16.31 -8.18 -9.59
C MET A 361 -15.87 -8.32 -11.05
N GLU A 362 -14.71 -8.95 -11.28
CA GLU A 362 -14.27 -9.34 -12.61
C GLU A 362 -15.14 -10.50 -13.14
N ILE A 363 -15.62 -10.33 -14.37
CA ILE A 363 -16.46 -11.29 -15.10
C ILE A 363 -15.71 -11.66 -16.38
N ASN A 364 -15.35 -12.93 -16.48
CA ASN A 364 -14.76 -13.52 -17.68
C ASN A 364 -15.78 -14.54 -18.20
N ALA A 365 -16.69 -14.08 -19.05
CA ALA A 365 -17.76 -14.90 -19.62
C ALA A 365 -17.29 -15.67 -20.87
#